data_AF-X1STI0-F1
#
_entry.id   AF-X1STI0-F1
#
_cell.length_a   1.000
_cell.length_b   1.000
_cell.length_c   1.000
_cell.angle_alpha   90.00
_cell.angle_beta   90.00
_cell.angle_gamma   90.00
#
_symmetry.space_group_name_H-M   'P 1'
#
loop_
_entity.id
_entity.type
_entity.pdbx_description
1 polymer ?
#
loop_
_entity_poly.entity_id
_entity_poly.type
_entity_poly.pdbx_seq_one_letter_code
_entity_poly.pdbx_strand_id
1 'polypeptide(L)'
;RPEFALVIASAVVSFVLPPVYEVTLAMKIGNIVDVDTLKKELIESPIAASQFLEGPQILIEIMKELKLPYTLEEFGKKILIEPVRETEDLVQIKVNVNDPGEAVNIATHLGTRLLARHEGIKKLYENKEAILARYDEQIKQINEELGEIDKSKEEILARHDDNIKEMNDQLLLMENEIDTAKEEMVKLEASLEIISKQVENKMKDSESLSVAEANILVGRLNDIRSRWEKYGDSIGERQRRYDNLLEKLRETQLKRTEFQRSKEQRYDALMGEL
;
A
#
# COMPACT_ATOMS: atom_id res chain seq x y z
N ARG A 1 -19.00 -15.55 -17.92
CA ARG A 1 -20.20 -15.27 -17.11
C ARG A 1 -21.40 -15.39 -18.04
N PRO A 2 -22.54 -15.96 -17.62
CA PRO A 2 -23.70 -16.03 -18.50
C PRO A 2 -24.18 -14.61 -18.79
N GLU A 3 -24.32 -14.28 -20.07
CA GLU A 3 -24.99 -13.07 -20.52
C GLU A 3 -26.48 -13.29 -20.26
N PHE A 4 -27.04 -12.59 -19.25
CA PHE A 4 -28.45 -12.71 -18.91
C PHE A 4 -29.27 -11.93 -19.93
N ALA A 5 -29.91 -12.64 -20.86
CA ALA A 5 -31.00 -12.11 -21.67
C ALA A 5 -32.31 -12.24 -20.88
N LEU A 6 -32.94 -11.13 -20.52
CA LEU A 6 -34.29 -11.12 -19.95
C LEU A 6 -35.29 -10.78 -21.06
N VAL A 7 -36.22 -11.69 -21.32
CA VAL A 7 -37.31 -11.50 -22.28
C VAL A 7 -38.62 -11.39 -21.52
N ILE A 8 -39.32 -10.27 -21.67
CA ILE A 8 -40.65 -10.04 -21.08
C ILE A 8 -41.65 -9.90 -22.24
N ALA A 9 -42.72 -10.70 -22.21
CA ALA A 9 -43.81 -10.62 -23.17
C ALA A 9 -45.08 -10.10 -22.48
N SER A 10 -45.74 -9.10 -23.08
CA SER A 10 -47.00 -8.53 -22.56
C SER A 10 -48.02 -8.35 -23.69
N ALA A 11 -49.33 -8.43 -23.37
CA ALA A 11 -50.43 -8.36 -24.33
C ALA A 11 -51.48 -7.33 -23.90
N VAL A 12 -51.92 -6.46 -24.83
CA VAL A 12 -53.03 -5.52 -24.63
C VAL A 12 -54.24 -6.00 -25.43
N VAL A 13 -55.31 -6.41 -24.75
CA VAL A 13 -56.55 -6.89 -25.38
C VAL A 13 -57.52 -5.72 -25.53
N SER A 14 -57.74 -5.26 -26.77
CA SER A 14 -58.81 -4.31 -27.13
C SER A 14 -59.82 -5.01 -28.03
N PHE A 15 -61.11 -4.95 -27.70
CA PHE A 15 -62.18 -5.68 -28.43
C PHE A 15 -62.48 -5.15 -29.85
N VAL A 16 -61.82 -4.08 -30.29
CA VAL A 16 -62.11 -3.39 -31.57
C VAL A 16 -60.93 -3.44 -32.56
N LEU A 17 -59.72 -3.79 -32.10
CA LEU A 17 -58.51 -3.83 -32.93
C LEU A 17 -57.80 -5.19 -32.79
N PRO A 18 -57.09 -5.67 -33.82
CA PRO A 18 -56.29 -6.88 -33.70
C PRO A 18 -55.29 -6.76 -32.52
N PRO A 19 -55.06 -7.85 -31.77
CA PRO A 19 -54.17 -7.83 -30.62
C PRO A 19 -52.75 -7.47 -31.05
N VAL A 20 -52.08 -6.64 -30.25
CA VAL A 20 -50.65 -6.30 -30.39
C VAL A 20 -49.90 -6.90 -29.20
N TYR A 21 -48.84 -7.64 -29.50
CA TYR A 21 -47.94 -8.24 -28.52
C TYR A 21 -46.64 -7.47 -28.51
N GLU A 22 -46.21 -7.09 -27.30
CA GLU A 22 -44.91 -6.45 -27.08
C GLU A 22 -43.95 -7.47 -26.46
N VAL A 23 -42.81 -7.68 -27.14
CA VAL A 23 -41.67 -8.40 -26.58
C VAL A 23 -40.55 -7.40 -26.32
N THR A 24 -40.07 -7.40 -25.08
CA THR A 24 -38.91 -6.62 -24.67
C THR A 24 -37.75 -7.55 -24.39
N LEU A 25 -36.62 -7.33 -25.07
CA LEU A 25 -35.33 -7.96 -24.80
C LEU A 25 -34.35 -6.90 -24.31
N ALA A 26 -33.79 -7.08 -23.11
CA ALA A 26 -32.71 -6.24 -22.60
C ALA A 26 -31.38 -6.98 -22.72
N MET A 27 -30.36 -6.30 -23.27
CA MET A 27 -29.02 -6.85 -23.49
C MET A 27 -27.96 -5.94 -22.89
N LYS A 28 -27.06 -6.53 -22.10
CA LYS A 28 -25.88 -5.86 -21.56
C LYS A 28 -24.77 -5.85 -22.60
N ILE A 29 -24.18 -4.71 -22.85
CA ILE A 29 -22.96 -4.55 -23.64
C ILE A 29 -21.79 -5.10 -22.82
N GLY A 30 -21.02 -6.01 -23.43
CA GLY A 30 -19.85 -6.61 -22.80
C GLY A 30 -18.68 -5.63 -22.71
N ASN A 31 -17.63 -6.02 -21.99
CA ASN A 31 -16.39 -5.26 -21.91
C ASN A 31 -15.27 -5.93 -22.71
N ILE A 32 -14.34 -5.12 -23.21
CA ILE A 32 -13.01 -5.52 -23.67
C ILE A 32 -11.94 -5.03 -22.70
N VAL A 33 -10.80 -5.71 -22.68
CA VAL A 33 -9.58 -5.24 -22.01
C VAL A 33 -8.74 -4.46 -23.01
N ASP A 34 -8.49 -3.19 -22.72
CA ASP A 34 -7.54 -2.36 -23.46
C ASP A 34 -6.11 -2.87 -23.21
N VAL A 35 -5.35 -3.14 -24.26
CA VAL A 35 -4.03 -3.79 -24.17
C VAL A 35 -2.97 -2.88 -23.56
N ASP A 36 -3.10 -1.56 -23.72
CA ASP A 36 -2.10 -0.60 -23.26
C ASP A 36 -2.30 -0.20 -21.80
N THR A 37 -3.55 -0.13 -21.37
CA THR A 37 -3.92 0.30 -20.00
C THR A 37 -4.37 -0.86 -19.11
N LEU A 38 -4.70 -2.02 -19.69
CA LEU A 38 -5.27 -3.19 -19.03
C LEU A 38 -6.60 -2.92 -18.30
N LYS A 39 -7.25 -1.79 -18.62
CA LYS A 39 -8.56 -1.43 -18.09
C LYS A 39 -9.67 -2.09 -18.90
N LYS A 40 -10.80 -2.33 -18.22
CA LYS A 40 -12.01 -2.84 -18.87
C LYS A 40 -12.83 -1.66 -19.36
N GLU A 41 -13.12 -1.67 -20.64
CA GLU A 41 -13.94 -0.67 -21.32
C GLU A 41 -15.10 -1.38 -22.04
N LEU A 42 -16.20 -0.68 -22.27
CA LEU A 42 -17.32 -1.25 -23.03
C LEU A 42 -16.84 -1.59 -24.45
N ILE A 43 -17.29 -2.74 -24.97
CA ILE A 43 -17.02 -3.17 -26.36
C ILE A 43 -17.43 -2.07 -27.35
N GLU A 44 -18.58 -1.44 -27.11
CA GLU A 44 -19.04 -0.24 -27.80
C GLU A 44 -20.04 0.51 -26.91
N SER A 45 -20.43 1.72 -27.29
CA SER A 45 -21.50 2.42 -26.56
C SER A 45 -22.87 1.79 -26.83
N PRO A 46 -23.82 1.79 -25.87
CA PRO A 46 -25.20 1.37 -26.13
C PRO A 46 -25.87 2.13 -27.29
N ILE A 47 -25.46 3.38 -27.53
CA ILE A 47 -25.92 4.20 -28.66
C ILE A 47 -25.46 3.59 -29.98
N ALA A 48 -24.16 3.26 -30.10
CA ALA A 48 -23.61 2.64 -31.29
C ALA A 48 -24.23 1.26 -31.56
N ALA A 49 -24.44 0.46 -30.51
CA ALA A 49 -25.13 -0.83 -30.59
C ALA A 49 -26.58 -0.68 -31.08
N SER A 50 -27.31 0.33 -30.58
CA SER A 50 -28.68 0.61 -31.01
C SER A 50 -28.73 1.03 -32.48
N GLN A 51 -27.88 1.98 -32.87
CA GLN A 51 -27.77 2.45 -34.26
C GLN A 51 -27.39 1.33 -35.24
N PHE A 52 -26.52 0.41 -34.81
CA PHE A 52 -26.16 -0.77 -35.61
C PHE A 52 -27.40 -1.64 -35.89
N LEU A 53 -28.19 -1.93 -34.86
CA LEU A 53 -29.37 -2.79 -34.98
C LEU A 53 -30.52 -2.13 -35.76
N GLU A 54 -30.67 -0.81 -35.66
CA GLU A 54 -31.64 -0.03 -36.46
C GLU A 54 -31.19 0.17 -37.92
N GLY A 55 -29.96 -0.24 -38.24
CA GLY A 55 -29.40 -0.13 -39.58
C GLY A 55 -30.28 -0.82 -40.65
N PRO A 56 -30.58 -0.15 -41.78
CA PRO A 56 -31.43 -0.72 -42.83
C PRO A 56 -30.97 -2.10 -43.32
N GLN A 57 -29.65 -2.33 -43.37
CA GLN A 57 -29.07 -3.61 -43.79
C GLN A 57 -29.45 -4.75 -42.84
N ILE A 58 -29.33 -4.53 -41.52
CA ILE A 58 -29.68 -5.52 -40.49
C ILE A 58 -31.18 -5.83 -40.55
N LEU A 59 -32.02 -4.80 -40.64
CA LEU A 59 -33.46 -4.96 -40.73
C LEU A 59 -33.88 -5.73 -41.99
N ILE A 60 -33.29 -5.42 -43.15
CA ILE A 60 -33.55 -6.14 -44.41
C ILE A 60 -33.11 -7.61 -44.32
N GLU A 61 -31.96 -7.89 -43.71
CA GLU A 61 -31.48 -9.26 -43.52
C GLU A 61 -32.46 -10.07 -42.66
N ILE A 62 -32.88 -9.52 -41.52
CA ILE A 62 -33.83 -10.18 -40.62
C ILE A 62 -35.17 -10.43 -41.31
N MET A 63 -35.69 -9.45 -42.06
CA MET A 63 -36.94 -9.62 -42.82
C MET A 63 -36.84 -10.75 -43.84
N LYS A 64 -35.69 -10.89 -44.52
CA LYS A 64 -35.45 -11.97 -45.48
C LYS A 64 -35.32 -13.33 -44.81
N GLU A 65 -34.55 -13.40 -43.72
CA GLU A 65 -34.28 -14.65 -42.97
C GLU A 65 -35.55 -15.21 -42.32
N LEU A 66 -36.35 -14.33 -41.72
CA LEU A 66 -37.61 -14.68 -41.07
C LEU A 66 -38.81 -14.70 -42.03
N LYS A 67 -38.61 -14.37 -43.32
CA LYS A 67 -39.65 -14.29 -44.36
C LYS A 67 -40.84 -13.41 -43.95
N LEU A 68 -40.55 -12.25 -43.37
CA LEU A 68 -41.57 -11.35 -42.83
C LEU A 68 -42.30 -10.60 -43.95
N PRO A 69 -43.65 -10.48 -43.88
CA PRO A 69 -44.45 -9.86 -44.94
C PRO A 69 -44.55 -8.33 -44.79
N TYR A 70 -43.46 -7.66 -44.43
CA TYR A 70 -43.43 -6.21 -44.23
C TYR A 70 -42.59 -5.51 -45.29
N THR A 71 -42.83 -4.21 -45.47
CA THR A 71 -41.84 -3.29 -46.02
C THR A 71 -40.85 -2.85 -44.93
N LEU A 72 -39.68 -2.35 -45.32
CA LEU A 72 -38.69 -1.85 -44.36
C LEU A 72 -39.26 -0.74 -43.47
N GLU A 73 -40.07 0.16 -44.02
CA GLU A 73 -40.68 1.26 -43.27
C GLU A 73 -41.70 0.75 -42.24
N GLU A 74 -42.53 -0.24 -42.60
CA GLU A 74 -43.47 -0.88 -41.68
C GLU A 74 -42.75 -1.65 -40.59
N PHE A 75 -41.67 -2.36 -40.94
CA PHE A 75 -40.87 -3.12 -39.99
C PHE A 75 -40.15 -2.20 -39.00
N GLY A 76 -39.58 -1.08 -39.48
CA GLY A 76 -38.94 -0.07 -38.63
C GLY A 76 -39.91 0.56 -37.61
N LYS A 77 -41.20 0.71 -37.95
CA LYS A 77 -42.22 1.21 -37.00
C LYS A 77 -42.61 0.18 -35.93
N LYS A 78 -42.32 -1.10 -36.15
CA LYS A 78 -42.65 -2.22 -35.24
C LYS A 78 -41.53 -2.52 -34.25
N ILE A 79 -40.35 -1.95 -34.46
CA ILE A 79 -39.17 -2.19 -33.63
C ILE A 79 -38.73 -0.86 -33.03
N LEU A 80 -38.41 -0.86 -31.74
CA LEU A 80 -37.79 0.26 -31.06
C LEU A 80 -36.53 -0.25 -30.36
N ILE A 81 -35.38 0.33 -30.66
CA ILE A 81 -34.10 -0.07 -30.07
C ILE A 81 -33.45 1.14 -29.42
N GLU A 82 -33.40 1.14 -28.09
CA GLU A 82 -32.94 2.30 -27.34
C GLU A 82 -31.94 1.90 -26.25
N PRO A 83 -30.94 2.77 -25.98
CA PRO A 83 -30.11 2.63 -24.80
C PRO A 83 -30.95 2.91 -23.54
N VAL A 84 -30.75 2.11 -22.50
CA VAL A 84 -31.47 2.31 -21.23
C VAL A 84 -30.77 3.43 -20.46
N ARG A 85 -31.43 4.60 -20.33
CA ARG A 85 -30.82 5.82 -19.77
C ARG A 85 -30.27 5.68 -18.34
N GLU A 86 -30.80 4.74 -17.56
CA GLU A 86 -30.42 4.50 -16.16
C GLU A 86 -29.14 3.67 -16.03
N THR A 87 -28.68 3.06 -17.11
CA THR A 87 -27.56 2.11 -17.12
C THR A 87 -26.72 2.29 -18.37
N GLU A 88 -25.45 2.63 -18.19
CA GLU A 88 -24.53 2.99 -19.29
C GLU A 88 -24.14 1.81 -20.20
N ASP A 89 -24.62 0.60 -19.91
CA ASP A 89 -24.23 -0.63 -20.57
C ASP A 89 -25.41 -1.49 -21.04
N LEU A 90 -26.65 -0.98 -21.07
CA LEU A 90 -27.82 -1.75 -21.53
C LEU A 90 -28.44 -1.16 -22.79
N VAL A 91 -28.81 -2.05 -23.70
CA VAL A 91 -29.67 -1.78 -24.85
C VAL A 91 -30.97 -2.56 -24.70
N GLN A 92 -32.09 -1.91 -24.98
CA GLN A 92 -33.42 -2.49 -24.94
C GLN A 92 -33.98 -2.57 -26.37
N ILE A 93 -34.44 -3.75 -26.76
CA ILE A 93 -35.10 -4.03 -28.02
C ILE A 93 -36.56 -4.32 -27.71
N LYS A 94 -37.48 -3.50 -28.23
CA LYS A 94 -38.92 -3.72 -28.15
C LYS A 94 -39.48 -4.05 -29.52
N VAL A 95 -40.27 -5.11 -29.60
CA VAL A 95 -40.91 -5.57 -30.84
C VAL A 95 -42.41 -5.64 -30.64
N ASN A 96 -43.15 -4.95 -31.51
CA ASN A 96 -44.61 -4.80 -31.46
C ASN A 96 -45.26 -5.37 -32.72
N VAL A 97 -45.80 -6.59 -32.63
CA VAL A 97 -46.45 -7.30 -33.75
C VAL A 97 -47.70 -8.06 -33.31
N ASN A 98 -48.48 -8.56 -34.27
CA ASN A 98 -49.77 -9.20 -33.99
C ASN A 98 -49.65 -10.71 -33.69
N ASP A 99 -48.47 -11.30 -33.89
CA ASP A 99 -48.16 -12.69 -33.55
C ASP A 99 -47.05 -12.75 -32.49
N PRO A 100 -47.28 -13.40 -31.34
CA PRO A 100 -46.31 -13.44 -30.27
C PRO A 100 -45.06 -14.27 -30.63
N GLY A 101 -45.20 -15.32 -31.45
CA GLY A 101 -44.06 -16.12 -31.90
C GLY A 101 -43.14 -15.31 -32.81
N GLU A 102 -43.72 -14.54 -33.72
CA GLU A 102 -43.02 -13.58 -34.58
C GLU A 102 -42.28 -12.53 -33.75
N ALA A 103 -42.93 -11.95 -32.72
CA ALA A 103 -42.32 -10.95 -31.84
C ALA A 103 -41.04 -11.48 -31.17
N VAL A 104 -41.12 -12.69 -30.60
CA VAL A 104 -39.98 -13.35 -29.95
C VAL A 104 -38.87 -13.68 -30.95
N ASN A 105 -39.22 -14.18 -32.14
CA ASN A 105 -38.25 -14.53 -33.18
C ASN A 105 -37.46 -13.31 -33.67
N ILE A 106 -38.15 -12.18 -33.90
CA ILE A 106 -37.51 -10.92 -34.29
C ILE A 106 -36.57 -10.42 -33.20
N ALA A 107 -37.05 -10.32 -31.96
CA ALA A 107 -36.23 -9.85 -30.83
C ALA A 107 -34.97 -10.72 -30.65
N THR A 108 -35.13 -12.05 -30.75
CA THR A 108 -34.03 -13.01 -30.63
C THR A 108 -33.02 -12.89 -31.77
N HIS A 109 -33.47 -12.68 -33.02
CA HIS A 109 -32.56 -12.46 -34.15
C HIS A 109 -31.77 -11.16 -34.01
N LEU A 110 -32.41 -10.06 -33.61
CA LEU A 110 -31.71 -8.80 -33.32
C LEU A 110 -30.65 -8.99 -32.23
N GLY A 111 -30.99 -9.68 -31.14
CA GLY A 111 -30.02 -9.94 -30.09
C GLY A 111 -28.85 -10.81 -30.53
N THR A 112 -29.10 -11.82 -31.36
CA THR A 112 -28.05 -12.68 -31.92
C THR A 112 -27.11 -11.90 -32.83
N ARG A 113 -27.62 -10.92 -33.61
CA ARG A 113 -26.80 -10.04 -34.45
C ARG A 113 -25.88 -9.14 -33.63
N LEU A 114 -26.39 -8.60 -32.52
CA LEU A 114 -25.56 -7.81 -31.61
C LEU A 114 -24.45 -8.65 -30.97
N LEU A 115 -24.78 -9.87 -30.54
CA LEU A 115 -23.82 -10.80 -29.95
C LEU A 115 -22.70 -11.15 -30.95
N ALA A 116 -23.06 -11.50 -32.19
CA ALA A 116 -22.08 -11.81 -33.23
C ALA A 116 -21.15 -10.63 -33.54
N ARG A 117 -21.67 -9.40 -33.54
CA ARG A 117 -20.88 -8.17 -33.69
C ARG A 117 -19.90 -8.00 -32.55
N HIS A 118 -20.38 -8.11 -31.31
CA HIS A 118 -19.54 -8.00 -30.11
C HIS A 118 -18.42 -9.06 -30.10
N GLU A 119 -18.70 -10.30 -30.49
CA GLU A 119 -17.67 -11.32 -30.66
C GLU A 119 -16.63 -10.94 -31.71
N GLY A 120 -17.05 -10.33 -32.82
CA GLY A 120 -16.16 -9.82 -33.86
C GLY A 120 -15.24 -8.71 -33.35
N ILE A 121 -15.80 -7.71 -32.67
CA ILE A 121 -15.03 -6.61 -32.06
C ILE A 121 -14.05 -7.19 -31.04
N LYS A 122 -14.52 -8.06 -30.15
CA LYS A 122 -13.68 -8.69 -29.12
C LYS A 122 -12.49 -9.42 -29.71
N LYS A 123 -12.68 -10.17 -30.82
CA LYS A 123 -11.57 -10.85 -31.51
C LYS A 123 -10.55 -9.89 -32.13
N LEU A 124 -10.98 -8.71 -32.57
CA LEU A 124 -10.10 -7.70 -33.16
C LEU A 124 -9.29 -6.95 -32.11
N TYR A 125 -9.88 -6.67 -30.94
CA TYR A 125 -9.28 -5.80 -29.93
C TYR A 125 -8.64 -6.55 -28.75
N GLU A 126 -9.18 -7.72 -28.34
CA GLU A 126 -8.57 -8.53 -27.28
C GLU A 126 -7.60 -9.57 -27.87
N ASN A 127 -6.37 -9.14 -28.17
CA ASN A 127 -5.29 -10.09 -28.36
C ASN A 127 -4.81 -10.60 -27.00
N LYS A 128 -5.30 -11.79 -26.63
CA LYS A 128 -4.95 -12.46 -25.36
C LYS A 128 -3.45 -12.58 -25.12
N GLU A 129 -2.67 -12.88 -26.15
CA GLU A 129 -1.21 -13.03 -26.01
C GLU A 129 -0.55 -11.69 -25.67
N ALA A 130 -0.98 -10.60 -26.32
CA ALA A 130 -0.48 -9.26 -26.04
C ALA A 130 -0.87 -8.78 -24.63
N ILE A 131 -2.10 -9.06 -24.20
CA ILE A 131 -2.58 -8.75 -22.84
C ILE A 131 -1.75 -9.52 -21.80
N LEU A 132 -1.53 -10.82 -22.00
CA LEU A 132 -0.72 -11.64 -21.10
C LEU A 132 0.73 -11.16 -21.03
N ALA A 133 1.35 -10.86 -22.18
CA ALA A 133 2.71 -10.34 -22.21
C ALA A 133 2.85 -9.00 -21.46
N ARG A 134 1.83 -8.13 -21.53
CA ARG A 134 1.79 -6.88 -20.77
C ARG A 134 1.67 -7.12 -19.26
N TYR A 135 0.84 -8.08 -18.84
CA TYR A 135 0.77 -8.47 -17.43
C TYR A 135 2.08 -9.08 -16.94
N ASP A 136 2.72 -9.94 -17.72
CA ASP A 136 4.01 -10.55 -17.37
C ASP A 136 5.10 -9.47 -17.20
N GLU A 137 5.11 -8.45 -18.06
CA GLU A 137 6.03 -7.31 -17.92
C GLU A 137 5.73 -6.47 -16.68
N GLN A 138 4.46 -6.20 -16.36
CA GLN A 138 4.09 -5.51 -15.11
C GLN A 138 4.50 -6.31 -13.88
N ILE A 139 4.27 -7.63 -13.88
CA ILE A 139 4.68 -8.53 -12.79
C ILE A 139 6.21 -8.49 -12.64
N LYS A 140 6.95 -8.48 -13.74
CA LYS A 140 8.41 -8.38 -13.72
C LYS A 140 8.88 -7.06 -13.11
N GLN A 141 8.31 -5.93 -13.51
CA GLN A 141 8.63 -4.61 -12.95
C GLN A 141 8.35 -4.54 -11.45
N ILE A 142 7.18 -5.05 -11.02
CA ILE A 142 6.83 -5.14 -9.60
C ILE A 142 7.85 -5.99 -8.83
N ASN A 143 8.27 -7.13 -9.39
CA ASN A 143 9.26 -7.99 -8.74
C ASN A 143 10.65 -7.33 -8.63
N GLU A 144 11.05 -6.54 -9.64
CA GLU A 144 12.29 -5.77 -9.60
C GLU A 144 12.24 -4.70 -8.49
N GLU A 145 11.15 -3.92 -8.42
CA GLU A 145 10.94 -2.93 -7.35
C GLU A 145 10.92 -3.56 -5.95
N LEU A 146 10.25 -4.71 -5.80
CA LEU A 146 10.25 -5.46 -4.54
C LEU A 146 11.66 -5.91 -4.14
N GLY A 147 12.48 -6.35 -5.09
CA GLY A 147 13.87 -6.71 -4.86
C GLY A 147 14.71 -5.53 -4.39
N GLU A 148 14.53 -4.34 -4.97
CA GLU A 148 15.23 -3.12 -4.54
C GLU A 148 14.83 -2.70 -3.12
N ILE A 149 13.55 -2.80 -2.79
CA ILE A 149 13.04 -2.51 -1.45
C ILE A 149 13.65 -3.45 -0.42
N ASP A 150 13.71 -4.75 -0.70
CA ASP A 150 14.31 -5.72 0.22
C ASP A 150 15.81 -5.47 0.44
N LYS A 151 16.55 -5.10 -0.62
CA LYS A 151 17.96 -4.72 -0.49
C LYS A 151 18.14 -3.45 0.36
N SER A 152 17.36 -2.41 0.08
CA SER A 152 17.42 -1.15 0.84
C SER A 152 17.16 -1.38 2.34
N LYS A 153 16.24 -2.29 2.65
CA LYS A 153 15.92 -2.70 4.02
C LYS A 153 17.06 -3.44 4.71
N GLU A 154 17.74 -4.37 4.04
CA GLU A 154 18.92 -5.02 4.58
C GLU A 154 20.00 -3.98 4.92
N GLU A 155 20.21 -2.99 4.06
CA GLU A 155 21.15 -1.89 4.30
C GLU A 155 20.75 -1.02 5.51
N ILE A 156 19.46 -0.71 5.68
CA ILE A 156 18.97 0.07 6.84
C ILE A 156 19.17 -0.71 8.15
N LEU A 157 18.85 -2.01 8.15
CA LEU A 157 19.04 -2.86 9.33
C LEU A 157 20.52 -3.00 9.69
N ALA A 158 21.38 -3.21 8.70
CA ALA A 158 22.83 -3.26 8.91
C ALA A 158 23.35 -1.96 9.52
N ARG A 159 22.91 -0.79 9.04
CA ARG A 159 23.28 0.51 9.63
C ARG A 159 22.82 0.65 11.07
N HIS A 160 21.62 0.17 11.42
CA HIS A 160 21.16 0.16 12.81
C HIS A 160 22.04 -0.73 13.69
N ASP A 161 22.42 -1.92 13.21
CA ASP A 161 23.30 -2.83 13.93
C ASP A 161 24.70 -2.23 14.15
N ASP A 162 25.27 -1.60 13.12
CA ASP A 162 26.56 -0.90 13.22
C ASP A 162 26.50 0.25 14.23
N ASN A 163 25.46 1.09 14.17
CA ASN A 163 25.27 2.20 15.12
C ASN A 163 25.11 1.70 16.57
N ILE A 164 24.36 0.60 16.77
CA ILE A 164 24.19 -0.01 18.09
C ILE A 164 25.54 -0.51 18.62
N LYS A 165 26.34 -1.15 17.77
CA LYS A 165 27.67 -1.63 18.13
C LYS A 165 28.60 -0.48 18.52
N GLU A 166 28.64 0.59 17.72
CA GLU A 166 29.46 1.76 18.02
C GLU A 166 29.07 2.41 19.35
N MET A 167 27.77 2.57 19.62
CA MET A 167 27.31 3.12 20.89
C MET A 167 27.69 2.22 22.09
N ASN A 168 27.60 0.89 21.93
CA ASN A 168 28.04 -0.04 22.97
C ASN A 168 29.55 0.06 23.25
N ASP A 169 30.37 0.17 22.20
CA ASP A 169 31.82 0.33 22.34
C ASP A 169 32.17 1.65 23.06
N GLN A 170 31.45 2.73 22.74
CA GLN A 170 31.60 4.03 23.43
C GLN A 170 31.15 3.97 24.90
N LEU A 171 30.03 3.30 25.21
CA LEU A 171 29.57 3.11 26.59
C LEU A 171 30.60 2.36 27.43
N LEU A 172 31.17 1.28 26.90
CA LEU A 172 32.21 0.50 27.57
C LEU A 172 33.46 1.34 27.86
N LEU A 173 33.87 2.19 26.89
CA LEU A 173 35.00 3.09 27.08
C LEU A 173 34.73 4.12 28.19
N MET A 174 33.53 4.72 28.20
CA MET A 174 33.15 5.68 29.24
C MET A 174 33.06 5.05 30.62
N GLU A 175 32.57 3.82 30.73
CA GLU A 175 32.52 3.06 31.98
C GLU A 175 33.92 2.84 32.56
N ASN A 176 34.85 2.32 31.75
CA ASN A 176 36.26 2.15 32.15
C ASN A 176 36.92 3.48 32.57
N GLU A 177 36.61 4.56 31.86
CA GLU A 177 37.09 5.91 32.17
C GLU A 177 36.57 6.45 33.51
N ILE A 178 35.30 6.17 33.84
CA ILE A 178 34.69 6.53 35.12
C ILE A 178 35.31 5.71 36.24
N ASP A 179 35.49 4.41 36.05
CA ASP A 179 36.05 3.53 37.07
C ASP A 179 37.51 3.86 37.37
N THR A 180 38.32 4.14 36.34
CA THR A 180 39.69 4.62 36.51
C THR A 180 39.74 5.92 37.33
N ALA A 181 38.81 6.86 37.07
CA ALA A 181 38.76 8.11 37.82
C ALA A 181 38.34 7.89 39.28
N LYS A 182 37.40 6.97 39.54
CA LYS A 182 37.01 6.58 40.91
C LYS A 182 38.18 5.94 41.66
N GLU A 183 38.95 5.06 41.02
CA GLU A 183 40.14 4.46 41.63
C GLU A 183 41.18 5.52 42.03
N GLU A 184 41.42 6.52 41.18
CA GLU A 184 42.31 7.64 41.50
C GLU A 184 41.79 8.48 42.67
N MET A 185 40.46 8.69 42.78
CA MET A 185 39.87 9.35 43.95
C MET A 185 40.12 8.54 45.22
N VAL A 186 39.93 7.22 45.21
CA VAL A 186 40.21 6.37 46.38
C VAL A 186 41.67 6.49 46.82
N LYS A 187 42.63 6.57 45.89
CA LYS A 187 44.05 6.80 46.21
C LYS A 187 44.28 8.18 46.86
N LEU A 188 43.58 9.22 46.40
CA LEU A 188 43.63 10.55 47.02
C LEU A 188 43.03 10.55 48.43
N GLU A 189 41.97 9.77 48.66
CA GLU A 189 41.33 9.63 49.99
C GLU A 189 42.30 9.00 50.99
N ALA A 190 42.96 7.92 50.59
CA ALA A 190 43.99 7.28 51.41
C ALA A 190 45.16 8.25 51.69
N SER A 191 45.56 9.05 50.70
CA SER A 191 46.61 10.07 50.88
C SER A 191 46.18 11.16 51.87
N LEU A 192 44.92 11.58 51.81
CA LEU A 192 44.33 12.54 52.75
C LEU A 192 44.32 11.99 54.18
N GLU A 193 43.97 10.72 54.36
CA GLU A 193 43.96 10.05 55.68
C GLU A 193 45.37 9.97 56.28
N ILE A 194 46.39 9.68 55.46
CA ILE A 194 47.80 9.69 55.89
C ILE A 194 48.21 11.07 56.37
N ILE A 195 47.90 12.13 55.62
CA ILE A 195 48.22 13.51 56.02
C ILE A 195 47.47 13.90 57.30
N SER A 196 46.20 13.52 57.42
CA SER A 196 45.40 13.75 58.63
C SER A 196 46.04 13.11 59.87
N LYS A 197 46.46 11.84 59.78
CA LYS A 197 47.17 11.14 60.87
C LYS A 197 48.51 11.80 61.21
N GLN A 198 49.26 12.29 60.22
CA GLN A 198 50.51 13.02 60.46
C GLN A 198 50.27 14.32 61.24
N VAL A 199 49.24 15.08 60.88
CA VAL A 199 48.85 16.29 61.60
C VAL A 199 48.44 15.96 63.04
N GLU A 200 47.61 14.93 63.23
CA GLU A 200 47.13 14.52 64.55
C GLU A 200 48.28 14.08 65.47
N ASN A 201 49.21 13.27 64.98
CA ASN A 201 50.37 12.81 65.75
C ASN A 201 51.25 13.99 66.17
N LYS A 202 51.56 14.91 65.25
CA LYS A 202 52.37 16.10 65.57
C LYS A 202 51.70 17.00 66.63
N MET A 203 50.37 17.10 66.62
CA MET A 203 49.63 17.84 67.64
C MET A 203 49.61 17.13 69.01
N LYS A 204 49.64 15.79 69.05
CA LYS A 204 49.67 15.01 70.31
C LYS A 204 51.02 15.06 71.01
N ASP A 205 52.11 15.12 70.26
CA ASP A 205 53.47 15.13 70.81
C ASP A 205 53.88 16.49 71.43
N SER A 206 52.93 17.43 71.59
CA SER A 206 53.12 18.78 72.16
C SER A 206 54.09 19.69 71.40
N GLU A 207 54.55 19.28 70.21
CA GLU A 207 55.40 20.06 69.33
C GLU A 207 54.52 20.89 68.40
N SER A 208 54.42 22.20 68.64
CA SER A 208 53.71 23.10 67.74
C SER A 208 54.36 23.04 66.36
N LEU A 209 53.57 22.76 65.31
CA LEU A 209 54.04 22.81 63.93
C LEU A 209 54.74 24.15 63.67
N SER A 210 55.96 24.11 63.14
CA SER A 210 56.59 25.32 62.64
C SER A 210 55.77 25.89 61.48
N VAL A 211 55.85 27.21 61.27
CA VAL A 211 55.13 27.89 60.18
C VAL A 211 55.46 27.25 58.81
N ALA A 212 56.70 26.83 58.62
CA ALA A 212 57.11 26.15 57.38
C ALA A 212 56.43 24.79 57.20
N GLU A 213 56.34 23.98 58.24
CA GLU A 213 55.67 22.67 58.18
C GLU A 213 54.17 22.79 57.99
N ALA A 214 53.53 23.75 58.68
CA ALA A 214 52.12 24.04 58.48
C ALA A 214 51.82 24.45 57.03
N ASN A 215 52.65 25.32 56.45
CA ASN A 215 52.50 25.74 55.04
C ASN A 215 52.66 24.57 54.06
N ILE A 216 53.59 23.64 54.31
CA ILE A 216 53.76 22.44 53.47
C ILE A 216 52.53 21.54 53.54
N LEU A 217 51.99 21.31 54.73
CA LEU A 217 50.81 20.46 54.93
C LEU A 217 49.56 21.08 54.28
N VAL A 218 49.34 22.39 54.49
CA VAL A 218 48.26 23.14 53.83
C VAL A 218 48.40 23.08 52.31
N GLY A 219 49.63 23.23 51.78
CA GLY A 219 49.90 23.10 50.35
C GLY A 219 49.51 21.72 49.79
N ARG A 220 49.89 20.63 50.48
CA ARG A 220 49.53 19.26 50.10
C ARG A 220 48.02 19.01 50.18
N LEU A 221 47.35 19.51 51.21
CA LEU A 221 45.89 19.40 51.35
C LEU A 221 45.16 20.13 50.22
N ASN A 222 45.63 21.31 49.86
CA ASN A 222 45.05 22.07 48.74
C ASN A 222 45.29 21.38 47.38
N ASP A 223 46.45 20.74 47.18
CA ASP A 223 46.70 19.94 45.97
C ASP A 223 45.76 18.72 45.88
N ILE A 224 45.63 17.96 46.97
CA ILE A 224 44.70 16.82 47.02
C ILE A 224 43.26 17.28 46.77
N ARG A 225 42.84 18.38 47.41
CA ARG A 225 41.50 18.95 47.23
C ARG A 225 41.26 19.35 45.78
N SER A 226 42.19 20.08 45.16
CA SER A 226 42.09 20.51 43.77
C SER A 226 41.97 19.32 42.81
N ARG A 227 42.79 18.28 43.02
CA ARG A 227 42.71 17.03 42.24
C ARG A 227 41.41 16.29 42.47
N TRP A 228 40.93 16.22 43.71
CA TRP A 228 39.66 15.59 44.08
C TRP A 228 38.47 16.26 43.39
N GLU A 229 38.39 17.59 43.46
CA GLU A 229 37.35 18.39 42.79
C GLU A 229 37.40 18.13 41.28
N LYS A 230 38.59 18.13 40.67
CA LYS A 230 38.76 17.84 39.23
C LYS A 230 38.28 16.43 38.84
N TYR A 231 38.60 15.39 39.61
CA TYR A 231 38.13 14.04 39.33
C TYR A 231 36.62 13.92 39.55
N GLY A 232 36.08 14.55 40.59
CA GLY A 232 34.64 14.59 40.84
C GLY A 232 33.85 15.23 39.69
N ASP A 233 34.31 16.39 39.21
CA ASP A 233 33.73 17.06 38.04
C ASP A 233 33.84 16.19 36.78
N SER A 234 34.99 15.56 36.55
CA SER A 234 35.22 14.68 35.40
C SER A 234 34.31 13.44 35.42
N ILE A 235 34.12 12.81 36.58
CA ILE A 235 33.20 11.68 36.74
C ILE A 235 31.76 12.14 36.48
N GLY A 236 31.35 13.28 37.07
CA GLY A 236 30.01 13.83 36.87
C GLY A 236 29.70 14.13 35.42
N GLU A 237 30.65 14.70 34.68
CA GLU A 237 30.50 14.97 33.25
C GLU A 237 30.41 13.67 32.43
N ARG A 238 31.29 12.70 32.70
CA ARG A 238 31.29 11.40 32.01
C ARG A 238 30.02 10.61 32.27
N GLN A 239 29.52 10.62 33.51
CA GLN A 239 28.27 9.95 33.87
C GLN A 239 27.08 10.53 33.09
N ARG A 240 26.99 11.87 32.97
CA ARG A 240 25.93 12.50 32.14
C ARG A 240 26.01 12.09 30.68
N ARG A 241 27.23 12.01 30.12
CA ARG A 241 27.42 11.57 28.72
C ARG A 241 27.04 10.10 28.54
N TYR A 242 27.41 9.25 29.50
CA TYR A 242 27.03 7.83 29.54
C TYR A 242 25.51 7.68 29.54
N ASP A 243 24.81 8.38 30.44
CA ASP A 243 23.34 8.31 30.55
C ASP A 243 22.65 8.75 29.25
N ASN A 244 23.12 9.84 28.62
CA ASN A 244 22.59 10.32 27.33
C ASN A 244 22.79 9.29 26.21
N LEU A 245 23.96 8.66 26.16
CA LEU A 245 24.27 7.65 25.16
C LEU A 245 23.43 6.38 25.36
N LEU A 246 23.17 6.01 26.61
CA LEU A 246 22.31 4.87 26.96
C LEU A 246 20.85 5.11 26.57
N GLU A 247 20.35 6.35 26.71
CA GLU A 247 19.04 6.76 26.19
C GLU A 247 18.97 6.63 24.67
N LYS A 248 19.95 7.17 23.93
CA LYS A 248 20.01 7.05 22.46
C LYS A 248 20.11 5.62 21.97
N LEU A 249 20.83 4.76 22.69
CA LEU A 249 20.92 3.33 22.39
C LEU A 249 19.53 2.68 22.45
N ARG A 250 18.76 2.96 23.51
CA ARG A 250 17.38 2.45 23.66
C ARG A 250 16.47 2.94 22.55
N GLU A 251 16.54 4.22 22.20
CA GLU A 251 15.76 4.77 21.08
C GLU A 251 16.11 4.09 19.75
N THR A 252 17.39 3.83 19.50
CA THR A 252 17.85 3.19 18.26
C THR A 252 17.41 1.73 18.19
N GLN A 253 17.50 1.00 19.30
CA GLN A 253 16.98 -0.37 19.42
C GLN A 253 15.46 -0.44 19.19
N LEU A 254 14.71 0.53 19.75
CA LEU A 254 13.27 0.64 19.53
C LEU A 254 12.95 0.88 18.06
N LYS A 255 13.58 1.87 17.42
CA LYS A 255 13.39 2.17 15.98
C LYS A 255 13.69 0.96 15.10
N ARG A 256 14.77 0.22 15.38
CA ARG A 256 15.10 -1.02 14.67
C ARG A 256 14.00 -2.08 14.82
N THR A 257 13.49 -2.27 16.03
CA THR A 257 12.45 -3.26 16.34
C THR A 257 11.11 -2.88 15.71
N GLU A 258 10.73 -1.60 15.73
CA GLU A 258 9.53 -1.09 15.08
C GLU A 258 9.61 -1.26 13.55
N PHE A 259 10.77 -0.93 12.96
CA PHE A 259 11.01 -1.16 11.54
C PHE A 259 10.82 -2.64 11.17
N GLN A 260 11.34 -3.55 11.99
CA GLN A 260 11.19 -4.99 11.79
C GLN A 260 9.76 -5.50 12.03
N ARG A 261 9.01 -4.98 13.01
CA ARG A 261 7.61 -5.37 13.26
C ARG A 261 6.64 -4.86 12.19
N SER A 262 6.86 -3.63 11.70
CA SER A 262 6.03 -3.06 10.63
C SER A 262 6.05 -3.92 9.36
N LYS A 263 7.15 -4.67 9.14
CA LYS A 263 7.31 -5.66 8.07
C LYS A 263 6.41 -6.87 8.28
N GLU A 264 6.48 -7.51 9.45
CA GLU A 264 5.69 -8.73 9.74
C GLU A 264 4.20 -8.42 9.63
N GLN A 265 3.75 -7.30 10.20
CA GLN A 265 2.35 -6.89 10.15
C GLN A 265 1.85 -6.56 8.74
N ARG A 266 2.66 -5.90 7.90
CA ARG A 266 2.28 -5.62 6.51
C ARG A 266 2.27 -6.88 5.65
N TYR A 267 3.21 -7.80 5.87
CA TYR A 267 3.27 -9.07 5.16
C TYR A 267 2.07 -9.96 5.54
N ASP A 268 1.74 -10.06 6.83
CA ASP A 268 0.59 -10.80 7.33
C ASP A 268 -0.73 -10.21 6.82
N ALA A 269 -0.86 -8.88 6.76
CA ALA A 269 -2.03 -8.21 6.20
C ALA A 269 -2.20 -8.52 4.70
N LEU A 270 -1.12 -8.46 3.91
CA LEU A 270 -1.16 -8.78 2.48
C LEU A 270 -1.47 -10.25 2.21
N MET A 271 -0.94 -11.17 3.02
CA MET A 271 -1.22 -12.61 2.89
C MET A 271 -2.61 -13.01 3.40
N GLY A 272 -3.22 -12.23 4.29
CA GLY A 272 -4.60 -12.44 4.75
C GLY A 272 -5.68 -11.92 3.79
N GLU A 273 -5.31 -11.02 2.87
CA GLU A 273 -6.21 -10.47 1.83
C GLU A 273 -6.20 -11.27 0.52
N LEU A 274 -5.24 -12.18 0.33
CA LEU A 274 -5.14 -13.11 -0.80
C LEU A 274 -5.86 -14.44 -0.52
#